data_AF-A0A519JTU1-F1
#
_entry.id   AF-A0A519JTU1-F1
#
_cell.length_a   1.000
_cell.length_b   1.000
_cell.length_c   1.000
_cell.angle_alpha   90.00
_cell.angle_beta   90.00
_cell.angle_gamma   90.00
#
_symmetry.space_group_name_H-M   'P 1'
#
loop_
_entity.id
_entity.type
_entity.pdbx_description
1 polymer ?
#
loop_
_entity_poly.entity_id
_entity_poly.type
_entity_poly.pdbx_seq_one_letter_code
_entity_poly.pdbx_strand_id
1 'polypeptide(L)'
;MISLGHLKSRLGQYAALWVGGFLLAGAGVWLAAVFVDLMAAADLVLPAVMLGVTLALGGGVIASLLSKETLGTKLAVVVLAALLALPLLWAPVSAAVLIAFLADRSIEYSQAYAAFQINVARVLFPISEAIGERDLLGWVWTAFQWVSSVVGFFSALANIWPFLKRLLGPEPAET
;
A
#
# COMPACT_ATOMS: atom_id res chain seq x y z
N MET A 1 6.43 -28.24 7.53
CA MET A 1 7.51 -27.36 7.05
C MET A 1 6.89 -26.17 6.32
N ILE A 2 7.42 -24.96 6.51
CA ILE A 2 6.93 -23.73 5.88
C ILE A 2 7.54 -23.61 4.48
N SER A 3 6.72 -23.34 3.47
CA SER A 3 7.17 -23.13 2.08
C SER A 3 7.68 -21.70 1.89
N LEU A 4 9.01 -21.54 1.94
CA LEU A 4 9.66 -20.25 1.73
C LEU A 4 9.44 -19.68 0.32
N GLY A 5 9.36 -20.57 -0.69
CA GLY A 5 9.09 -20.18 -2.08
C GLY A 5 7.71 -19.52 -2.23
N HIS A 6 6.68 -20.09 -1.59
CA HIS A 6 5.33 -19.53 -1.60
C HIS A 6 5.28 -18.15 -0.93
N LEU A 7 5.92 -18.01 0.23
CA LEU A 7 5.99 -16.73 0.95
C LEU A 7 6.72 -15.65 0.14
N LYS A 8 7.84 -16.00 -0.50
CA LYS A 8 8.56 -15.06 -1.38
C LYS A 8 7.71 -14.59 -2.56
N SER A 9 6.96 -15.50 -3.19
CA SER A 9 6.04 -15.15 -4.28
C SER A 9 4.95 -14.19 -3.81
N ARG A 10 4.34 -14.44 -2.64
CA ARG A 10 3.32 -13.56 -2.05
C ARG A 10 3.88 -12.18 -1.68
N LEU A 11 5.08 -12.10 -1.12
CA LEU A 11 5.75 -10.83 -0.87
C LEU A 11 5.92 -10.01 -2.17
N GLY A 12 6.31 -10.65 -3.26
CA GLY A 12 6.38 -10.00 -4.58
C GLY A 12 5.03 -9.47 -5.07
N GLN A 13 3.95 -10.23 -4.86
CA GLN A 13 2.59 -9.79 -5.20
C GLN A 13 2.12 -8.62 -4.33
N TYR A 14 2.44 -8.62 -3.04
CA TYR A 14 2.13 -7.49 -2.16
C TYR A 14 2.92 -6.23 -2.55
N ALA A 15 4.19 -6.37 -2.90
CA ALA A 15 4.97 -5.25 -3.44
C ALA A 15 4.37 -4.71 -4.75
N ALA A 16 3.98 -5.60 -5.67
CA ALA A 16 3.30 -5.20 -6.90
C ALA A 16 1.95 -4.52 -6.64
N LEU A 17 1.20 -5.01 -5.65
CA LEU A 17 -0.08 -4.43 -5.25
C LEU A 17 0.09 -3.03 -4.65
N TRP A 18 1.15 -2.83 -3.85
CA TRP A 18 1.50 -1.51 -3.33
C TRP A 18 1.79 -0.53 -4.47
N VAL A 19 2.66 -0.92 -5.40
CA VAL A 19 3.02 -0.10 -6.58
C VAL A 19 1.80 0.18 -7.44
N GLY A 20 1.00 -0.84 -7.73
CA GLY A 20 -0.21 -0.71 -8.52
C GLY A 20 -1.21 0.25 -7.87
N GLY A 21 -1.45 0.09 -6.56
CA GLY A 21 -2.32 0.99 -5.81
C GLY A 21 -1.84 2.44 -5.83
N PHE A 22 -0.54 2.67 -5.63
CA PHE A 22 0.08 3.99 -5.70
C PHE A 22 -0.08 4.62 -7.09
N LEU A 23 0.29 3.90 -8.16
CA LEU A 23 0.23 4.43 -9.52
C LEU A 23 -1.21 4.64 -10.00
N LEU A 24 -2.12 3.72 -9.69
CA LEU A 24 -3.53 3.83 -10.06
C LEU A 24 -4.22 5.00 -9.35
N ALA A 25 -3.96 5.19 -8.05
CA ALA A 25 -4.51 6.33 -7.33
C ALA A 25 -3.89 7.64 -7.81
N GLY A 26 -2.56 7.70 -7.99
CA GLY A 26 -1.88 8.91 -8.46
C GLY A 26 -2.36 9.33 -9.85
N ALA A 27 -2.37 8.40 -10.81
CA ALA A 27 -2.86 8.66 -12.15
C ALA A 27 -4.37 8.98 -12.16
N GLY A 28 -5.16 8.25 -11.39
CA GLY A 28 -6.61 8.47 -11.28
C GLY A 28 -6.95 9.85 -10.73
N VAL A 29 -6.33 10.25 -9.61
CA VAL A 29 -6.54 11.58 -9.01
C VAL A 29 -6.07 12.68 -9.95
N TRP A 30 -4.88 12.53 -10.54
CA TRP A 30 -4.35 13.51 -11.48
C TRP A 30 -5.24 13.70 -12.71
N LEU A 31 -5.72 12.61 -13.31
CA LEU A 31 -6.64 12.67 -14.45
C LEU A 31 -8.00 13.23 -14.08
N ALA A 32 -8.56 12.82 -12.93
CA ALA A 32 -9.86 13.32 -12.47
C ALA A 32 -9.81 14.82 -12.13
N ALA A 33 -8.69 15.30 -11.57
CA ALA A 33 -8.48 16.71 -11.23
C ALA A 33 -8.46 17.65 -12.46
N VAL A 34 -8.37 17.11 -13.68
CA VAL A 34 -8.57 17.90 -14.92
C VAL A 34 -10.03 18.33 -15.07
N PHE A 35 -10.97 17.56 -14.52
CA PHE A 35 -12.41 17.75 -14.69
C PHE A 35 -13.12 18.28 -13.44
N VAL A 36 -12.58 18.01 -12.25
CA VAL A 36 -13.17 18.38 -10.97
C VAL A 36 -12.12 18.94 -10.00
N ASP A 37 -12.56 19.55 -8.90
CA ASP A 37 -11.64 19.97 -7.83
C ASP A 37 -10.82 18.78 -7.31
N LEU A 38 -9.57 19.03 -6.94
CA LEU A 38 -8.63 18.01 -6.52
C LEU A 38 -9.13 17.18 -5.33
N MET A 39 -9.86 17.77 -4.38
CA MET A 39 -10.41 17.03 -3.23
C MET A 39 -11.57 16.15 -3.66
N ALA A 40 -12.41 16.63 -4.57
CA ALA A 40 -13.47 15.81 -5.17
C ALA A 40 -12.90 14.65 -6.01
N ALA A 41 -11.79 14.89 -6.73
CA ALA A 41 -11.06 13.84 -7.44
C ALA A 41 -10.51 12.79 -6.46
N ALA A 42 -9.87 13.22 -5.36
CA ALA A 42 -9.38 12.32 -4.31
C ALA A 42 -10.53 11.51 -3.67
N ASP A 43 -11.65 12.16 -3.35
CA ASP A 43 -12.82 11.54 -2.72
C ASP A 43 -13.52 10.52 -3.64
N LEU A 44 -13.39 10.68 -4.95
CA LEU A 44 -13.88 9.72 -5.93
C LEU A 44 -12.92 8.52 -6.11
N VAL A 45 -11.62 8.81 -6.26
CA VAL A 45 -10.63 7.80 -6.68
C VAL A 45 -10.15 6.95 -5.52
N LEU A 46 -9.88 7.56 -4.35
CA LEU A 46 -9.32 6.84 -3.21
C LEU A 46 -10.18 5.66 -2.75
N PRO A 47 -11.50 5.80 -2.53
CA PRO A 47 -12.32 4.66 -2.11
C PRO A 47 -12.31 3.52 -3.12
N ALA A 48 -12.35 3.84 -4.42
CA ALA A 48 -12.35 2.85 -5.48
C ALA A 48 -11.02 2.06 -5.52
N VAL A 49 -9.88 2.74 -5.47
CA VAL A 49 -8.57 2.08 -5.50
C VAL A 49 -8.32 1.30 -4.20
N MET A 50 -8.68 1.85 -3.04
CA MET A 50 -8.57 1.15 -1.76
C MET A 50 -9.43 -0.12 -1.70
N LEU A 51 -10.65 -0.07 -2.25
CA LEU A 51 -11.48 -1.25 -2.40
C LEU A 51 -10.80 -2.29 -3.31
N GLY A 52 -10.25 -1.86 -4.44
CA GLY A 52 -9.49 -2.72 -5.35
C GLY A 52 -8.29 -3.40 -4.65
N VAL A 53 -7.50 -2.65 -3.89
CA VAL A 53 -6.38 -3.16 -3.10
C VAL A 53 -6.86 -4.18 -2.05
N THR A 54 -7.95 -3.86 -1.35
CA THR A 54 -8.54 -4.75 -0.34
C THR A 54 -9.01 -6.07 -0.96
N LEU A 55 -9.69 -6.00 -2.09
CA LEU A 55 -10.17 -7.18 -2.82
C LEU A 55 -9.01 -8.02 -3.37
N ALA A 56 -7.96 -7.39 -3.91
CA ALA A 56 -6.78 -8.09 -4.41
C ALA A 56 -6.02 -8.81 -3.27
N LEU A 57 -5.83 -8.14 -2.12
CA LEU A 57 -5.24 -8.74 -0.93
C LEU A 57 -6.08 -9.92 -0.44
N GLY A 58 -7.39 -9.72 -0.27
CA GLY A 58 -8.32 -10.76 0.17
C GLY A 58 -8.36 -11.96 -0.79
N GLY A 59 -8.41 -11.71 -2.10
CA GLY A 59 -8.33 -12.75 -3.13
C GLY A 59 -7.02 -13.53 -3.07
N GLY A 60 -5.89 -12.85 -2.85
CA GLY A 60 -4.57 -13.48 -2.67
C GLY A 60 -4.52 -14.39 -1.44
N VAL A 61 -5.11 -13.97 -0.32
CA VAL A 61 -5.23 -14.78 0.90
C VAL A 61 -6.12 -15.99 0.64
N ILE A 62 -7.33 -15.81 0.09
CA ILE A 62 -8.25 -16.91 -0.20
C ILE A 62 -7.60 -17.94 -1.14
N ALA A 63 -6.93 -17.48 -2.22
CA ALA A 63 -6.20 -18.34 -3.12
C ALA A 63 -5.09 -19.14 -2.40
N SER A 64 -4.43 -18.54 -1.40
CA SER A 64 -3.43 -19.24 -0.58
C SER A 64 -4.07 -20.29 0.34
N LEU A 65 -5.24 -19.99 0.91
CA LEU A 65 -5.97 -20.94 1.76
C LEU A 65 -6.48 -22.15 0.98
N LEU A 66 -6.87 -21.96 -0.28
CA LEU A 66 -7.31 -23.03 -1.19
C LEU A 66 -6.15 -23.83 -1.81
N SER A 67 -4.90 -23.36 -1.68
CA SER A 67 -3.73 -24.05 -2.23
C SER A 67 -3.41 -25.35 -1.47
N LYS A 68 -2.58 -26.20 -2.10
CA LYS A 68 -2.09 -27.46 -1.51
C LYS A 68 -0.93 -27.26 -0.50
N GLU A 69 -0.67 -26.02 -0.10
CA GLU A 69 0.39 -25.69 0.85
C GLU A 69 0.07 -26.20 2.27
N THR A 70 1.11 -26.31 3.09
CA THR A 70 0.99 -26.74 4.48
C THR A 70 0.21 -25.72 5.32
N LEU A 71 -0.43 -26.18 6.41
CA LEU A 71 -1.15 -25.30 7.34
C LEU A 71 -0.26 -24.17 7.89
N GLY A 72 1.00 -24.48 8.20
CA GLY A 72 1.96 -23.48 8.67
C GLY A 72 2.23 -22.38 7.64
N THR A 73 2.29 -22.72 6.35
CA THR A 73 2.45 -21.73 5.26
C THR A 73 1.20 -20.87 5.12
N LYS A 74 0.01 -21.48 5.22
CA LYS A 74 -1.27 -20.76 5.16
C LYS A 74 -1.40 -19.74 6.29
N LEU A 75 -1.09 -20.15 7.53
CA LEU A 75 -1.06 -19.26 8.69
C LEU A 75 -0.04 -18.14 8.51
N ALA A 76 1.16 -18.44 8.03
CA ALA A 76 2.18 -17.42 7.75
C ALA A 76 1.70 -16.40 6.70
N VAL A 77 0.99 -16.83 5.65
CA VAL A 77 0.39 -15.91 4.67
C VAL A 77 -0.68 -15.02 5.30
N VAL A 78 -1.55 -15.58 6.15
CA VAL A 78 -2.59 -14.79 6.85
C VAL A 78 -1.96 -13.74 7.76
N VAL A 79 -0.97 -14.13 8.56
CA VAL A 79 -0.22 -13.20 9.43
C VAL A 79 0.45 -12.13 8.59
N LEU A 80 1.12 -12.50 7.50
CA LEU A 80 1.78 -11.56 6.61
C LEU A 80 0.78 -10.58 5.97
N ALA A 81 -0.37 -11.06 5.52
CA ALA A 81 -1.42 -10.22 4.96
C ALA A 81 -2.00 -9.27 6.01
N ALA A 82 -2.19 -9.71 7.26
CA ALA A 82 -2.65 -8.86 8.35
C ALA A 82 -1.64 -7.76 8.67
N LEU A 83 -0.34 -8.10 8.74
CA LEU A 83 0.74 -7.13 8.96
C LEU A 83 0.86 -6.11 7.82
N LEU A 84 0.62 -6.54 6.57
CA LEU A 84 0.77 -5.70 5.39
C LEU A 84 -0.52 -5.00 4.96
N ALA A 85 -1.68 -5.31 5.54
CA ALA A 85 -2.96 -4.72 5.15
C ALA A 85 -2.92 -3.19 5.23
N LEU A 86 -2.49 -2.65 6.36
CA LEU A 86 -2.39 -1.21 6.55
C LEU A 86 -1.33 -0.57 5.63
N PRO A 87 -0.09 -1.09 5.53
CA PRO A 87 0.91 -0.60 4.56
C PRO A 87 0.40 -0.57 3.11
N LEU A 88 -0.35 -1.59 2.70
CA LEU A 88 -0.90 -1.70 1.34
C LEU A 88 -1.99 -0.65 1.08
N LEU A 89 -2.87 -0.42 2.05
CA LEU A 89 -3.90 0.61 1.95
C LEU A 89 -3.34 2.03 1.99
N TRP A 90 -2.15 2.21 2.57
CA TRP A 90 -1.46 3.50 2.54
C TRP A 90 -0.93 3.87 1.15
N ALA A 91 -0.67 2.89 0.27
CA ALA A 91 -0.14 3.16 -1.07
C ALA A 91 -1.01 4.10 -1.92
N PRO A 92 -2.34 3.88 -2.08
CA PRO A 92 -3.19 4.82 -2.78
C PRO A 92 -3.31 6.18 -2.06
N VAL A 93 -3.29 6.17 -0.73
CA VAL A 93 -3.38 7.40 0.08
C VAL A 93 -2.13 8.26 -0.09
N SER A 94 -0.93 7.68 -0.03
CA SER A 94 0.32 8.41 -0.19
C SER A 94 0.46 9.03 -1.58
N ALA A 95 -0.08 8.38 -2.62
CA ALA A 95 -0.17 8.97 -3.95
C ALA A 95 -1.06 10.23 -3.95
N ALA A 96 -2.25 10.17 -3.36
CA ALA A 96 -3.12 11.35 -3.27
C ALA A 96 -2.51 12.48 -2.42
N VAL A 97 -1.84 12.14 -1.31
CA VAL A 97 -1.08 13.09 -0.49
C VAL A 97 0.01 13.78 -1.31
N LEU A 98 0.77 13.01 -2.10
CA LEU A 98 1.82 13.56 -2.97
C LEU A 98 1.24 14.51 -4.02
N ILE A 99 0.15 14.14 -4.68
CA ILE A 99 -0.49 15.00 -5.69
C ILE A 99 -1.05 16.27 -5.05
N ALA A 100 -1.69 16.18 -3.88
CA ALA A 100 -2.16 17.34 -3.13
C ALA A 100 -1.02 18.28 -2.75
N PHE A 101 0.09 17.72 -2.25
CA PHE A 101 1.30 18.48 -1.94
C PHE A 101 1.87 19.19 -3.17
N LEU A 102 2.00 18.49 -4.30
CA LEU A 102 2.48 19.07 -5.56
C LEU A 102 1.56 20.18 -6.11
N ALA A 103 0.28 20.14 -5.75
CA ALA A 103 -0.71 21.15 -6.11
C ALA A 103 -0.83 22.29 -5.08
N ASP A 104 0.02 22.32 -4.04
CA ASP A 104 -0.05 23.26 -2.91
C ASP A 104 -1.43 23.28 -2.22
N ARG A 105 -2.03 22.10 -2.07
CA ARG A 105 -3.34 21.89 -1.43
C ARG A 105 -3.19 20.92 -0.26
N SER A 106 -3.91 21.18 0.82
CA SER A 106 -3.96 20.22 1.93
C SER A 106 -4.92 19.08 1.60
N ILE A 107 -4.42 17.84 1.71
CA ILE A 107 -5.21 16.61 1.59
C ILE A 107 -6.21 16.44 2.75
N GLU A 108 -6.05 17.19 3.85
CA GLU A 108 -6.93 17.13 5.02
C GLU A 108 -8.37 17.56 4.70
N TYR A 109 -8.58 18.26 3.59
CA TYR A 109 -9.91 18.64 3.10
C TYR A 109 -10.64 17.49 2.37
N SER A 110 -9.97 16.38 2.06
CA SER A 110 -10.58 15.19 1.47
C SER A 110 -11.35 14.39 2.53
N GLN A 111 -12.62 14.11 2.25
CA GLN A 111 -13.48 13.26 3.07
C GLN A 111 -12.95 11.82 3.10
N ALA A 112 -12.47 11.30 1.97
CA ALA A 112 -11.92 9.95 1.87
C ALA A 112 -10.63 9.78 2.69
N TYR A 113 -9.75 10.79 2.65
CA TYR A 113 -8.55 10.81 3.48
C TYR A 113 -8.88 10.85 4.99
N ALA A 114 -9.79 11.75 5.38
CA ALA A 114 -10.23 11.84 6.77
C ALA A 114 -10.89 10.53 7.24
N ALA A 115 -11.74 9.92 6.42
CA ALA A 115 -12.35 8.62 6.72
C ALA A 115 -11.30 7.52 6.87
N PHE A 116 -10.26 7.49 6.03
CA PHE A 116 -9.16 6.54 6.20
C PHE A 116 -8.47 6.73 7.56
N GLN A 117 -8.05 7.96 7.90
CA GLN A 117 -7.42 8.24 9.19
C GLN A 117 -8.29 7.82 10.37
N ILE A 118 -9.59 8.13 10.34
CA ILE A 118 -10.55 7.75 11.38
C ILE A 118 -10.63 6.23 11.53
N ASN A 119 -10.73 5.49 10.42
CA ASN A 119 -10.82 4.04 10.46
C ASN A 119 -9.54 3.41 11.00
N VAL A 120 -8.37 3.94 10.63
CA VAL A 120 -7.10 3.45 11.18
C VAL A 120 -7.01 3.75 12.68
N ALA A 121 -7.37 4.98 13.10
CA ALA A 121 -7.40 5.34 14.51
C ALA A 121 -8.33 4.41 15.32
N ARG A 122 -9.52 4.07 14.79
CA ARG A 122 -10.44 3.12 15.44
C ARG A 122 -9.84 1.73 15.64
N VAL A 123 -8.94 1.29 14.75
CA VAL A 123 -8.28 -0.02 14.85
C VAL A 123 -7.09 0.05 15.81
N LEU A 124 -6.26 1.08 15.70
CA LEU A 124 -5.02 1.18 16.49
C LEU A 124 -5.27 1.65 17.93
N PHE A 125 -6.30 2.46 18.17
CA PHE A 125 -6.55 3.05 19.48
C PHE A 125 -6.79 2.01 20.60
N PRO A 126 -7.67 1.02 20.42
CA PRO A 126 -7.85 -0.04 21.43
C PRO A 126 -6.58 -0.84 21.69
N ILE A 127 -5.74 -1.03 20.66
CA ILE A 127 -4.46 -1.73 20.77
C ILE A 127 -3.49 -0.91 21.64
N SER A 128 -3.45 0.41 21.44
CA SER A 128 -2.61 1.31 22.23
C SER A 128 -3.05 1.38 23.70
N GLU A 129 -4.36 1.40 23.96
CA GLU A 129 -4.90 1.38 25.32
C GLU A 129 -4.57 0.07 26.03
N ALA A 130 -4.63 -1.07 25.33
CA ALA A 130 -4.27 -2.37 25.87
C ALA A 130 -2.77 -2.48 26.23
N ILE A 131 -1.91 -1.70 25.57
CA ILE A 131 -0.45 -1.67 25.80
C ILE A 131 -0.05 -0.63 26.86
N GLY A 132 -0.94 0.32 27.20
CA GLY A 132 -0.76 1.27 28.31
C GLY A 132 0.04 2.54 27.99
N GLU A 133 0.37 2.80 26.73
CA GLU A 133 1.15 3.99 26.32
C GLU A 133 0.29 4.96 25.48
N ARG A 134 0.04 6.15 26.04
CA ARG A 134 -0.83 7.19 25.44
C ARG A 134 -0.22 7.91 24.22
N ASP A 135 1.09 7.81 24.00
CA ASP A 135 1.82 8.50 22.92
C ASP A 135 2.38 7.55 21.84
N LEU A 136 2.18 6.22 22.00
CA LEU A 136 2.59 5.21 21.02
C LEU A 136 1.93 5.44 19.66
N LEU A 137 0.68 5.88 19.63
CA LEU A 137 -0.09 6.04 18.40
C LEU A 137 0.54 7.05 17.44
N GLY A 138 0.94 8.22 17.94
CA GLY A 138 1.57 9.26 17.12
C GLY A 138 2.91 8.79 16.56
N TRP A 139 3.70 8.12 17.38
CA TRP A 139 5.00 7.58 16.97
C TRP A 139 4.86 6.40 15.99
N VAL A 140 3.98 5.43 16.28
CA VAL A 140 3.70 4.29 15.39
C VAL A 140 3.11 4.77 14.08
N TRP A 141 2.22 5.76 14.09
CA TRP A 141 1.66 6.36 12.89
C TRP A 141 2.73 7.05 12.04
N THR A 142 3.58 7.86 12.66
CA THR A 142 4.68 8.54 11.97
C THR A 142 5.69 7.53 11.42
N ALA A 143 6.12 6.57 12.23
CA ALA A 143 7.04 5.50 11.82
C ALA A 143 6.42 4.62 10.73
N PHE A 144 5.13 4.29 10.83
CA PHE A 144 4.39 3.57 9.81
C PHE A 144 4.39 4.34 8.50
N GLN A 145 4.01 5.62 8.50
CA GLN A 145 4.01 6.44 7.28
C GLN A 145 5.41 6.52 6.66
N TRP A 146 6.43 6.70 7.48
CA TRP A 146 7.82 6.79 7.02
C TRP A 146 8.32 5.47 6.43
N VAL A 147 8.19 4.37 7.18
CA VAL A 147 8.62 3.03 6.76
C VAL A 147 7.82 2.56 5.55
N SER A 148 6.50 2.76 5.54
CA SER A 148 5.65 2.34 4.41
C SER A 148 5.95 3.12 3.14
N SER A 149 6.22 4.42 3.25
CA SER A 149 6.52 5.25 2.09
C SER A 149 7.94 4.98 1.58
N VAL A 150 8.92 4.85 2.47
CA VAL A 150 10.33 4.65 2.12
C VAL A 150 10.59 3.21 1.69
N VAL A 151 10.17 2.21 2.46
CA VAL A 151 10.32 0.79 2.11
C VAL A 151 9.43 0.43 0.93
N GLY A 152 8.22 1.01 0.85
CA GLY A 152 7.34 0.87 -0.31
C GLY A 152 7.99 1.41 -1.59
N PHE A 153 8.53 2.63 -1.53
CA PHE A 153 9.26 3.24 -2.65
C PHE A 153 10.52 2.46 -3.05
N PHE A 154 11.37 2.06 -2.10
CA PHE A 154 12.59 1.30 -2.42
C PHE A 154 12.30 -0.13 -2.89
N SER A 155 11.27 -0.79 -2.35
CA SER A 155 10.83 -2.10 -2.83
C SER A 155 10.19 -2.00 -4.22
N ALA A 156 9.46 -0.92 -4.50
CA ALA A 156 8.94 -0.60 -5.82
C ALA A 156 10.08 -0.38 -6.82
N LEU A 157 11.06 0.44 -6.44
CA LEU A 157 12.23 0.73 -7.26
C LEU A 157 13.03 -0.54 -7.54
N ALA A 158 13.29 -1.37 -6.52
CA ALA A 158 13.99 -2.64 -6.67
C ALA A 158 13.25 -3.65 -7.55
N ASN A 159 11.91 -3.69 -7.51
CA ASN A 159 11.11 -4.57 -8.37
C ASN A 159 10.91 -4.03 -9.79
N ILE A 160 10.89 -2.71 -9.98
CA ILE A 160 10.76 -2.06 -11.29
C ILE A 160 12.12 -1.99 -12.01
N TRP A 161 13.23 -1.96 -11.28
CA TRP A 161 14.58 -1.85 -11.83
C TRP A 161 14.93 -2.89 -12.91
N PRO A 162 14.59 -4.18 -12.79
CA PRO A 162 14.82 -5.16 -13.86
C PRO A 162 13.99 -4.88 -15.12
N PHE A 163 12.78 -4.32 -14.95
CA PHE A 163 11.91 -3.94 -16.06
C PHE A 163 12.43 -2.69 -16.77
N LEU A 164 12.86 -1.67 -16.01
CA LEU A 164 13.54 -0.49 -16.54
C LEU A 164 14.84 -0.84 -17.28
N LYS A 165 15.68 -1.72 -16.71
CA LYS A 165 16.89 -2.22 -17.38
C LYS A 165 16.59 -2.92 -18.70
N ARG A 166 15.48 -3.67 -18.78
CA ARG A 166 15.04 -4.30 -20.03
C ARG A 166 14.54 -3.30 -21.06
N LEU A 167 13.89 -2.23 -20.61
CA LEU A 167 13.36 -1.17 -21.49
C LEU A 167 14.47 -0.24 -22.01
N LEU A 168 15.50 0.02 -21.20
CA LEU A 168 16.64 0.88 -21.54
C LEU A 168 17.71 0.19 -22.41
N GLY A 169 17.52 -1.10 -22.72
CA GLY A 169 18.43 -1.89 -23.56
C GLY A 169 19.67 -2.39 -22.80
N PRO A 170 20.30 -3.50 -23.25
CA PRO A 170 21.49 -4.04 -22.62
C PRO A 170 22.65 -3.04 -22.72
N GLU A 171 23.38 -2.86 -21.61
CA GLU A 171 24.65 -2.11 -21.59
C GLU A 171 25.56 -2.63 -22.70
N PRO A 172 26.18 -1.76 -23.53
CA PRO A 172 27.16 -2.19 -24.51
C PRO A 172 28.29 -2.89 -23.74
N ALA A 173 28.54 -4.15 -24.10
CA ALA A 173 29.67 -4.89 -23.56
C ALA A 173 30.94 -4.11 -23.89
N GLU A 174 31.65 -3.66 -22.86
CA GLU A 174 32.98 -3.09 -23.01
C GLU A 174 33.88 -4.15 -23.65
N THR A 175 34.26 -3.91 -24.90
CA THR A 175 35.31 -4.62 -25.64
C THR A 175 36.68 -4.22 -25.14
#